data_AF-A0A1Q3CS99-F1
#
_entry.id   AF-A0A1Q3CS99-F1
#
_cell.length_a   1.000
_cell.length_b   1.000
_cell.length_c   1.000
_cell.angle_alpha   90.00
_cell.angle_beta   90.00
_cell.angle_gamma   90.00
#
_symmetry.space_group_name_H-M   'P 1'
#
loop_
_entity.id
_entity.type
_entity.pdbx_description
1 polymer ?
#
loop_
_entity_poly.entity_id
_entity_poly.type
_entity_poly.pdbx_seq_one_letter_code
_entity_poly.pdbx_strand_id
1 'polypeptide(L)'
;SCLIKENKSAHYIYCFAYQLQLALVPTAKNHVHVALLFNIVTNLLNIVGASCKRRDQLRDKHAERVFKALENNGLVTGKGLNQEIGLKRLGGTRWASHYGTLINLIVIFLYIIEVLDIITVEGSNSEQRGEACTLIEALQYFDFVFCLHLMRDTLGITNELSQALQRKEQDIVNAMRLVNISNRLKDMRENCWDSLLDEVSFCNEQNIIVLNMDDMWVPQGRSRRRVQGLTNSNYYYIEVFYTVIWQLLELNYHFTEVNTKLLLCMACLNPINHFLTFNTEDLVSFAKFYLNDFSTADLMELKNQLKIYIIDIHSDIEFTEVNDIGEFAKRIKEKNKDKVYQLVYMLLKLALVLSVYTATVERAFSAMTIVTT
;
A
#
# COMPACT_ATOMS: atom_id res chain seq x y z
N SER A 1 -12.28 16.74 -6.63
CA SER A 1 -12.34 18.12 -6.09
C SER A 1 -12.39 19.11 -7.25
N CYS A 2 -12.86 20.34 -7.03
CA CYS A 2 -13.30 21.32 -8.02
C CYS A 2 -12.32 21.71 -9.17
N LEU A 3 -11.06 21.26 -9.16
CA LEU A 3 -10.04 21.58 -10.16
C LEU A 3 -10.23 20.90 -11.53
N ILE A 4 -10.92 19.75 -11.59
CA ILE A 4 -11.18 19.01 -12.85
C ILE A 4 -12.12 19.80 -13.79
N LYS A 5 -12.94 20.72 -13.24
CA LYS A 5 -13.86 21.54 -14.03
C LYS A 5 -13.18 22.71 -14.73
N GLU A 6 -12.01 23.16 -14.27
CA GLU A 6 -11.34 24.36 -14.79
C GLU A 6 -10.26 24.05 -15.84
N ASN A 7 -9.81 22.79 -15.97
CA ASN A 7 -8.73 22.45 -16.90
C ASN A 7 -8.90 21.04 -17.50
N LYS A 8 -9.63 20.96 -18.63
CA LYS A 8 -9.96 19.68 -19.31
C LYS A 8 -8.75 18.93 -19.88
N SER A 9 -7.60 19.60 -20.02
CA SER A 9 -6.34 19.04 -20.57
C SER A 9 -5.38 18.53 -19.50
N ALA A 10 -5.60 18.90 -18.24
CA ALA A 10 -4.74 18.47 -17.14
C ALA A 10 -5.08 17.02 -16.77
N HIS A 11 -4.33 16.06 -17.32
CA HIS A 11 -4.27 14.71 -16.78
C HIS A 11 -3.56 14.77 -15.42
N TYR A 12 -4.34 15.03 -14.37
CA TYR A 12 -3.88 14.86 -13.01
C TYR A 12 -3.72 13.37 -12.73
N ILE A 13 -2.50 12.88 -12.99
CA ILE A 13 -2.07 11.60 -12.44
C ILE A 13 -1.80 11.86 -10.97
N TYR A 14 -2.85 11.73 -10.15
CA TYR A 14 -2.66 11.51 -8.72
C TYR A 14 -1.62 10.40 -8.58
N CYS A 15 -0.60 10.62 -7.75
CA CYS A 15 0.49 9.67 -7.56
C CYS A 15 -0.08 8.24 -7.48
N PHE A 16 0.42 7.32 -8.30
CA PHE A 16 -0.11 5.95 -8.36
C PHE A 16 -0.12 5.30 -6.97
N ALA A 17 0.93 5.53 -6.17
CA ALA A 17 0.99 5.13 -4.78
C ALA A 17 -0.16 5.74 -3.95
N TYR A 18 -0.47 7.01 -4.16
CA TYR A 18 -1.57 7.70 -3.47
C TYR A 18 -2.96 7.21 -3.90
N GLN A 19 -3.20 6.96 -5.20
CA GLN A 19 -4.49 6.42 -5.65
C GLN A 19 -4.72 5.00 -5.14
N LEU A 20 -3.68 4.17 -5.20
CA LEU A 20 -3.69 2.83 -4.60
C LEU A 20 -3.97 2.94 -3.09
N GLN A 21 -3.33 3.90 -2.41
CA GLN A 21 -3.55 4.21 -0.99
C GLN A 21 -4.95 4.81 -0.67
N LEU A 22 -5.69 5.34 -1.61
CA LEU A 22 -7.04 5.86 -1.29
C LEU A 22 -8.13 4.81 -1.51
N ALA A 23 -7.92 3.89 -2.45
CA ALA A 23 -9.00 3.02 -2.89
C ALA A 23 -9.01 1.65 -2.18
N LEU A 24 -7.87 1.08 -1.83
CA LEU A 24 -7.76 -0.36 -1.55
C LEU A 24 -8.31 -0.76 -0.13
N VAL A 25 -8.43 0.15 0.87
CA VAL A 25 -8.92 -0.10 2.24
C VAL A 25 -10.42 0.06 2.23
N PRO A 26 -10.99 1.13 1.63
CA PRO A 26 -12.42 1.17 1.33
C PRO A 26 -12.87 -0.07 0.54
N THR A 27 -12.11 -0.47 -0.48
CA THR A 27 -12.43 -1.68 -1.27
C THR A 27 -12.35 -2.96 -0.43
N ALA A 28 -11.28 -3.16 0.34
CA ALA A 28 -11.16 -4.33 1.22
C ALA A 28 -12.28 -4.36 2.27
N LYS A 29 -12.67 -3.19 2.82
CA LYS A 29 -13.77 -3.05 3.77
C LYS A 29 -15.16 -3.31 3.17
N ASN A 30 -15.29 -3.49 1.85
CA ASN A 30 -16.53 -4.03 1.28
C ASN A 30 -16.73 -5.49 1.68
N HIS A 31 -15.65 -6.21 2.01
CA HIS A 31 -15.73 -7.52 2.59
C HIS A 31 -16.05 -7.46 4.09
N VAL A 32 -17.08 -8.20 4.52
CA VAL A 32 -17.62 -8.11 5.89
C VAL A 32 -16.59 -8.43 6.97
N HIS A 33 -15.75 -9.44 6.75
CA HIS A 33 -14.74 -9.85 7.72
C HIS A 33 -13.61 -8.82 7.86
N VAL A 34 -13.23 -8.17 6.76
CA VAL A 34 -12.23 -7.09 6.77
C VAL A 34 -12.80 -5.84 7.44
N ALA A 35 -14.06 -5.52 7.18
CA ALA A 35 -14.76 -4.43 7.88
C ALA A 35 -14.79 -4.70 9.39
N LEU A 36 -15.13 -5.92 9.80
CA LEU A 36 -15.18 -6.34 11.20
C LEU A 36 -13.81 -6.22 11.86
N LEU A 37 -12.74 -6.73 11.21
CA LEU A 37 -11.36 -6.56 11.67
C LEU A 37 -11.05 -5.09 12.00
N PHE A 38 -11.25 -4.18 11.04
CA PHE A 38 -10.92 -2.78 11.25
C PHE A 38 -11.81 -2.07 12.27
N ASN A 39 -13.07 -2.51 12.43
CA ASN A 39 -13.95 -1.99 13.48
C ASN A 39 -13.44 -2.40 14.86
N ILE A 40 -13.06 -3.67 15.05
CA ILE A 40 -12.48 -4.18 16.30
C ILE A 40 -11.18 -3.43 16.62
N VAL A 41 -10.27 -3.29 15.64
CA VAL A 41 -9.02 -2.54 15.81
C VAL A 41 -9.28 -1.08 16.19
N THR A 42 -10.27 -0.44 15.57
CA THR A 42 -10.64 0.95 15.89
C THR A 42 -11.15 1.08 17.33
N ASN A 43 -12.03 0.17 17.75
CA ASN A 43 -12.56 0.14 19.11
C ASN A 43 -11.46 -0.11 20.15
N LEU A 44 -10.56 -1.05 19.86
CA LEU A 44 -9.39 -1.31 20.69
C LEU A 44 -8.53 -0.06 20.89
N LEU A 45 -8.25 0.67 19.80
CA LEU A 45 -7.47 1.91 19.87
C LEU A 45 -8.18 3.02 20.65
N ASN A 46 -9.51 3.07 20.60
CA ASN A 46 -10.29 4.02 21.40
C ASN A 46 -10.24 3.66 22.89
N ILE A 47 -10.32 2.38 23.25
CA ILE A 47 -10.36 1.94 24.65
C ILE A 47 -8.97 1.97 25.29
N VAL A 48 -7.97 1.39 24.63
CA VAL A 48 -6.60 1.28 25.16
C VAL A 48 -5.77 2.51 24.78
N GLY A 49 -5.83 2.94 23.52
CA GLY A 49 -4.99 4.02 22.99
C GLY A 49 -5.39 5.43 23.43
N ALA A 50 -6.68 5.69 23.73
CA ALA A 50 -7.12 7.04 24.12
C ALA A 50 -6.77 7.41 25.57
N SER A 51 -6.42 6.44 26.43
CA SER A 51 -6.06 6.68 27.83
C SER A 51 -4.56 6.63 28.04
N CYS A 52 -3.96 7.70 28.57
CA CYS A 52 -2.53 7.72 28.92
C CYS A 52 -2.20 6.60 29.93
N LYS A 53 -3.03 6.42 30.96
CA LYS A 53 -2.84 5.39 31.99
C LYS A 53 -2.78 3.98 31.38
N ARG A 54 -3.65 3.66 30.42
CA ARG A 54 -3.68 2.34 29.77
C ARG A 54 -2.52 2.13 28.82
N ARG A 55 -2.09 3.18 28.13
CA ARG A 55 -0.87 3.13 27.33
C ARG A 55 0.35 2.86 28.20
N ASP A 56 0.44 3.48 29.37
CA ASP A 56 1.53 3.23 30.32
C ASP A 56 1.46 1.79 30.87
N GLN A 57 0.28 1.29 31.24
CA GLN A 57 0.10 -0.12 31.61
C GLN A 57 0.54 -1.10 30.50
N LEU A 58 0.21 -0.80 29.24
CA LEU A 58 0.64 -1.62 28.10
C LEU A 58 2.18 -1.63 27.96
N ARG A 59 2.83 -0.48 28.18
CA ARG A 59 4.29 -0.34 28.16
C ARG A 59 4.95 -1.10 29.29
N ASP A 60 4.40 -0.99 30.49
CA ASP A 60 4.90 -1.68 31.68
C ASP A 60 4.84 -3.20 31.48
N LYS A 61 3.72 -3.71 30.95
CA LYS A 61 3.55 -5.14 30.63
C LYS A 61 4.51 -5.62 29.55
N HIS A 62 4.75 -4.80 28.53
CA HIS A 62 5.75 -5.10 27.51
C HIS A 62 7.15 -5.17 28.11
N ALA A 63 7.53 -4.19 28.92
CA ALA A 63 8.84 -4.14 29.59
C ALA A 63 9.05 -5.33 30.54
N GLU A 64 8.03 -5.70 31.32
CA GLU A 64 8.09 -6.83 32.26
C GLU A 64 8.41 -8.16 31.56
N ARG A 65 7.76 -8.43 30.43
CA ARG A 65 8.03 -9.68 29.68
C ARG A 65 9.32 -9.63 28.89
N VAL A 66 9.70 -8.49 28.31
CA VAL A 66 11.03 -8.34 27.69
C VAL A 66 12.11 -8.62 28.73
N PHE A 67 11.95 -8.11 29.96
CA PHE A 67 12.87 -8.38 31.06
C PHE A 67 12.91 -9.88 31.42
N LYS A 68 11.76 -10.52 31.62
CA LYS A 68 11.67 -11.98 31.88
C LYS A 68 12.28 -12.82 30.76
N ALA A 69 12.08 -12.44 29.50
CA ALA A 69 12.63 -13.15 28.36
C ALA A 69 14.15 -12.95 28.21
N LEU A 70 14.68 -11.78 28.62
CA LEU A 70 16.11 -11.52 28.74
C LEU A 70 16.75 -12.34 29.87
N GLU A 71 16.10 -12.44 31.03
CA GLU A 71 16.57 -13.28 32.15
C GLU A 71 16.64 -14.76 31.78
N ASN A 72 15.71 -15.23 30.95
CA ASN A 72 15.67 -16.61 30.46
C ASN A 72 16.59 -16.87 29.24
N ASN A 73 17.46 -15.93 28.86
CA ASN A 73 18.28 -15.97 27.64
C ASN A 73 17.49 -16.20 26.33
N GLY A 74 16.19 -15.88 26.32
CA GLY A 74 15.31 -16.04 25.17
C GLY A 74 15.37 -14.87 24.17
N LEU A 75 16.01 -13.76 24.54
CA LEU A 75 16.17 -12.58 23.69
C LEU A 75 17.64 -12.14 23.61
N VAL A 76 18.05 -11.68 22.43
CA VAL A 76 19.37 -11.11 22.19
C VAL A 76 19.36 -9.62 22.58
N THR A 77 20.40 -9.17 23.28
CA THR A 77 20.59 -7.75 23.63
C THR A 77 21.35 -7.02 22.52
N GLY A 78 20.92 -5.81 22.18
CA GLY A 78 21.54 -5.02 21.12
C GLY A 78 20.90 -3.66 20.93
N LYS A 79 21.65 -2.70 20.40
CA LYS A 79 21.17 -1.33 20.16
C LYS A 79 20.07 -1.36 19.08
N GLY A 80 18.83 -1.05 19.49
CA GLY A 80 17.66 -1.08 18.60
C GLY A 80 16.80 -2.35 18.71
N LEU A 81 17.22 -3.35 19.49
CA LEU A 81 16.42 -4.54 19.78
C LEU A 81 15.47 -4.30 20.95
N ASN A 82 14.33 -4.99 20.96
CA ASN A 82 13.32 -4.95 22.03
C ASN A 82 12.80 -3.54 22.35
N GLN A 83 12.72 -2.67 21.34
CA GLN A 83 12.17 -1.32 21.51
C GLN A 83 10.68 -1.37 21.85
N GLU A 84 10.22 -0.37 22.60
CA GLU A 84 8.82 -0.20 22.92
C GLU A 84 7.97 -0.08 21.64
N ILE A 85 6.98 -0.97 21.50
CA ILE A 85 6.03 -0.96 20.39
C ILE A 85 4.68 -0.44 20.90
N GLY A 86 4.31 0.76 20.46
CA GLY A 86 3.02 1.37 20.82
C GLY A 86 1.91 1.06 19.81
N LEU A 87 0.67 1.04 20.30
CA LEU A 87 -0.53 1.14 19.47
C LEU A 87 -0.60 2.54 18.85
N LYS A 88 -0.13 2.70 17.61
CA LYS A 88 -0.29 3.95 16.86
C LYS A 88 -1.74 4.13 16.44
N ARG A 89 -2.23 5.38 16.48
CA ARG A 89 -3.57 5.71 16.01
C ARG A 89 -3.68 5.39 14.51
N LEU A 90 -4.76 4.75 14.10
CA LEU A 90 -5.07 4.57 12.68
C LEU A 90 -5.15 5.95 12.02
N GLY A 91 -4.24 6.23 11.07
CA GLY A 91 -4.34 7.42 10.25
C GLY A 91 -5.44 7.19 9.23
N GLY A 92 -6.51 7.99 9.27
CA GLY A 92 -7.73 7.78 8.47
C GLY A 92 -7.55 7.80 6.94
N THR A 93 -6.34 8.03 6.43
CA THR A 93 -6.05 8.21 5.00
C THR A 93 -4.80 7.48 4.48
N ARG A 94 -3.99 6.79 5.32
CA ARG A 94 -2.70 6.22 4.85
C ARG A 94 -2.44 4.78 5.29
N TRP A 95 -2.09 3.94 4.32
CA TRP A 95 -1.94 2.49 4.39
C TRP A 95 -0.85 1.99 5.29
N ALA A 96 0.31 2.64 5.22
CA ALA A 96 1.45 2.34 6.07
C ALA A 96 1.06 2.41 7.55
N SER A 97 0.09 3.26 7.91
CA SER A 97 -0.43 3.31 9.28
C SER A 97 -1.30 2.10 9.64
N HIS A 98 -2.16 1.63 8.72
CA HIS A 98 -2.95 0.42 8.91
C HIS A 98 -2.04 -0.81 9.02
N TYR A 99 -1.13 -0.99 8.05
CA TYR A 99 -0.16 -2.08 8.05
C TYR A 99 0.69 -2.11 9.32
N GLY A 100 1.29 -0.97 9.69
CA GLY A 100 2.08 -0.86 10.92
C GLY A 100 1.26 -1.11 12.19
N THR A 101 -0.03 -0.73 12.19
CA THR A 101 -0.93 -1.03 13.32
C THR A 101 -1.21 -2.52 13.44
N LEU A 102 -1.46 -3.21 12.32
CA LEU A 102 -1.68 -4.66 12.34
C LEU A 102 -0.42 -5.43 12.78
N ILE A 103 0.77 -5.03 12.30
CA ILE A 103 2.03 -5.60 12.77
C ILE A 103 2.17 -5.39 14.28
N ASN A 104 2.02 -4.15 14.75
CA ASN A 104 2.18 -3.83 16.16
C ASN A 104 1.19 -4.64 17.01
N LEU A 105 -0.06 -4.75 16.55
CA LEU A 105 -1.11 -5.54 17.19
C LEU A 105 -0.72 -7.02 17.34
N ILE A 106 -0.17 -7.64 16.30
CA ILE A 106 0.32 -9.03 16.37
C ILE A 106 1.45 -9.15 17.38
N VAL A 107 2.43 -8.25 17.32
CA VAL A 107 3.61 -8.29 18.20
C VAL A 107 3.25 -8.07 19.67
N ILE A 108 2.26 -7.21 19.96
CA ILE A 108 1.87 -6.85 21.33
C ILE A 108 0.56 -7.49 21.78
N PHE A 109 0.05 -8.48 21.05
CA PHE A 109 -1.28 -9.06 21.23
C PHE A 109 -1.53 -9.53 22.68
N LEU A 110 -0.58 -10.28 23.26
CA LEU A 110 -0.68 -10.77 24.64
C LEU A 110 -0.84 -9.63 25.65
N TYR A 111 -0.07 -8.55 25.47
CA TYR A 111 -0.13 -7.40 26.37
C TYR A 111 -1.46 -6.65 26.26
N ILE A 112 -2.06 -6.65 25.07
CA ILE A 112 -3.38 -6.06 24.85
C ILE A 112 -4.45 -6.86 25.59
N ILE A 113 -4.43 -8.18 25.49
CA ILE A 113 -5.36 -9.04 26.23
C ILE A 113 -5.22 -8.81 27.74
N GLU A 114 -3.99 -8.80 28.27
CA GLU A 114 -3.76 -8.54 29.71
C GLU A 114 -4.27 -7.16 30.16
N VAL A 115 -4.06 -6.11 29.36
CA VAL A 115 -4.56 -4.77 29.67
C VAL A 115 -6.09 -4.73 29.61
N LEU A 116 -6.71 -5.39 28.64
CA LEU A 116 -8.17 -5.49 28.57
C LEU A 116 -8.73 -6.25 29.77
N ASP A 117 -8.10 -7.36 30.19
CA ASP A 117 -8.49 -8.11 31.38
C ASP A 117 -8.49 -7.22 32.63
N ILE A 118 -7.44 -6.42 32.82
CA ILE A 118 -7.39 -5.43 33.92
C ILE A 118 -8.57 -4.46 33.83
N ILE A 119 -8.93 -3.99 32.62
CA ILE A 119 -10.06 -3.07 32.43
C ILE A 119 -11.40 -3.74 32.73
N THR A 120 -11.56 -5.03 32.49
CA THR A 120 -12.81 -5.75 32.83
C THR A 120 -13.09 -5.72 34.34
N VAL A 121 -12.04 -5.67 35.17
CA VAL A 121 -12.12 -5.65 36.64
C VAL A 121 -12.11 -4.21 37.17
N GLU A 122 -11.14 -3.40 36.73
CA GLU A 122 -10.85 -2.07 37.26
C GLU A 122 -11.53 -0.91 36.49
N GLY A 123 -12.33 -1.23 35.47
CA GLY A 123 -12.97 -0.23 34.62
C GLY A 123 -13.82 0.77 35.41
N SER A 124 -13.78 2.05 35.00
CA SER A 124 -14.42 3.15 35.75
C SER A 124 -15.93 3.05 35.80
N ASN A 125 -16.56 2.40 34.82
CA ASN A 125 -17.99 2.14 34.76
C ASN A 125 -18.28 0.77 34.15
N SER A 126 -19.53 0.30 34.25
CA SER A 126 -19.95 -1.01 33.73
C SER A 126 -19.89 -1.10 32.21
N GLU A 127 -20.15 0.01 31.50
CA GLU A 127 -20.09 0.08 30.05
C GLU A 127 -18.68 -0.24 29.54
N GLN A 128 -17.66 0.42 30.09
CA GLN A 128 -16.27 0.19 29.76
C GLN A 128 -15.79 -1.22 30.08
N ARG A 129 -16.28 -1.82 31.19
CA ARG A 129 -15.96 -3.22 31.52
C ARG A 129 -16.58 -4.17 30.49
N GLY A 130 -17.84 -3.92 30.10
CA GLY A 130 -18.51 -4.68 29.05
C GLY A 130 -17.83 -4.55 27.68
N GLU A 131 -17.44 -3.33 27.30
CA GLU A 131 -16.66 -3.08 26.08
C GLU A 131 -15.32 -3.82 26.08
N ALA A 132 -14.60 -3.84 27.21
CA ALA A 132 -13.36 -4.61 27.33
C ALA A 132 -13.60 -6.12 27.22
N CYS A 133 -14.63 -6.67 27.88
CA CYS A 133 -14.99 -8.09 27.75
C CYS A 133 -15.30 -8.46 26.29
N THR A 134 -16.17 -7.69 25.64
CA THR A 134 -16.54 -7.94 24.23
C THR A 134 -15.35 -7.83 23.28
N LEU A 135 -14.41 -6.92 23.54
CA LEU A 135 -13.17 -6.85 22.77
C LEU A 135 -12.29 -8.08 22.96
N ILE A 136 -12.14 -8.59 24.17
CA ILE A 136 -11.36 -9.81 24.43
C ILE A 136 -11.95 -10.98 23.64
N GLU A 137 -13.26 -11.19 23.74
CA GLU A 137 -13.97 -12.23 22.99
C GLU A 137 -13.77 -12.09 21.48
N ALA A 138 -13.82 -10.86 20.96
CA ALA A 138 -13.64 -10.59 19.54
C ALA A 138 -12.19 -10.80 19.07
N LEU A 139 -11.19 -10.40 19.87
CA LEU A 139 -9.77 -10.56 19.56
C LEU A 139 -9.35 -12.04 19.60
N GLN A 140 -9.94 -12.81 20.51
CA GLN A 140 -9.68 -14.24 20.68
C GLN A 140 -10.54 -15.14 19.78
N TYR A 141 -11.20 -14.57 18.77
CA TYR A 141 -11.97 -15.33 17.80
C TYR A 141 -11.14 -15.69 16.57
N PHE A 142 -11.30 -16.91 16.06
CA PHE A 142 -10.53 -17.39 14.91
C PHE A 142 -10.68 -16.48 13.67
N ASP A 143 -11.89 -16.02 13.36
CA ASP A 143 -12.12 -15.14 12.19
C ASP A 143 -11.29 -13.86 12.27
N PHE A 144 -11.13 -13.32 13.49
CA PHE A 144 -10.35 -12.12 13.71
C PHE A 144 -8.87 -12.37 13.42
N VAL A 145 -8.30 -13.44 13.99
CA VAL A 145 -6.89 -13.79 13.78
C VAL A 145 -6.63 -14.11 12.30
N PHE A 146 -7.49 -14.91 11.68
CA PHE A 146 -7.39 -15.24 10.26
C PHE A 146 -7.37 -13.97 9.39
N CYS A 147 -8.30 -13.04 9.63
CA CYS A 147 -8.36 -11.80 8.87
C CYS A 147 -7.21 -10.84 9.20
N LEU A 148 -6.73 -10.82 10.44
CA LEU A 148 -5.59 -10.02 10.87
C LEU A 148 -4.34 -10.41 10.07
N HIS A 149 -4.04 -11.71 9.96
CA HIS A 149 -2.91 -12.22 9.20
C HIS A 149 -3.09 -12.02 7.69
N LEU A 150 -4.26 -12.35 7.13
CA LEU A 150 -4.56 -12.11 5.71
C LEU A 150 -4.37 -10.65 5.32
N MET A 151 -4.91 -9.73 6.12
CA MET A 151 -4.78 -8.30 5.85
C MET A 151 -3.36 -7.82 6.09
N ARG A 152 -2.63 -8.35 7.08
CA ARG A 152 -1.20 -8.01 7.26
C ARG A 152 -0.40 -8.33 6.00
N ASP A 153 -0.56 -9.49 5.39
CA ASP A 153 0.20 -9.88 4.20
C ASP A 153 -0.17 -9.08 2.97
N THR A 154 -1.47 -8.95 2.76
CA THR A 154 -2.02 -8.17 1.67
C THR A 154 -1.57 -6.70 1.76
N LEU A 155 -1.67 -6.09 2.94
CA LEU A 155 -1.19 -4.73 3.19
C LEU A 155 0.34 -4.65 3.11
N GLY A 156 1.06 -5.72 3.45
CA GLY A 156 2.52 -5.79 3.37
C GLY A 156 3.02 -5.66 1.94
N ILE A 157 2.44 -6.43 1.00
CA ILE A 157 2.75 -6.37 -0.44
C ILE A 157 2.56 -4.95 -0.98
N THR A 158 1.44 -4.32 -0.62
CA THR A 158 1.09 -2.97 -1.10
C THR A 158 1.94 -1.88 -0.44
N ASN A 159 2.28 -2.02 0.84
CA ASN A 159 3.13 -1.10 1.57
C ASN A 159 4.57 -1.12 1.03
N GLU A 160 5.12 -2.30 0.72
CA GLU A 160 6.44 -2.42 0.13
C GLU A 160 6.50 -1.72 -1.24
N LEU A 161 5.49 -1.91 -2.10
CA LEU A 161 5.43 -1.15 -3.35
C LEU A 161 5.38 0.35 -3.07
N SER A 162 4.51 0.79 -2.17
CA SER A 162 4.36 2.21 -1.87
C SER A 162 5.70 2.82 -1.44
N GLN A 163 6.44 2.14 -0.58
CA GLN A 163 7.77 2.59 -0.16
C GLN A 163 8.78 2.57 -1.29
N ALA A 164 8.73 1.54 -2.15
CA ALA A 164 9.61 1.44 -3.31
C ALA A 164 9.36 2.59 -4.28
N LEU A 165 8.10 2.89 -4.61
CA LEU A 165 7.70 4.03 -5.46
C LEU A 165 8.07 5.40 -4.87
N GLN A 166 8.32 5.48 -3.56
CA GLN A 166 8.67 6.71 -2.85
C GLN A 166 10.17 6.95 -2.72
N ARG A 167 11.04 6.02 -3.15
CA ARG A 167 12.50 6.19 -3.06
C ARG A 167 12.98 7.30 -4.00
N LYS A 168 13.91 8.13 -3.52
CA LYS A 168 14.45 9.25 -4.30
C LYS A 168 15.29 8.80 -5.50
N GLU A 169 15.91 7.62 -5.42
CA GLU A 169 16.74 7.08 -6.51
C GLU A 169 15.96 6.24 -7.52
N GLN A 170 14.63 6.12 -7.39
CA GLN A 170 13.84 5.31 -8.31
C GLN A 170 13.59 6.03 -9.63
N ASP A 171 14.04 5.41 -10.73
CA ASP A 171 13.61 5.78 -12.06
C ASP A 171 12.27 5.11 -12.42
N ILE A 172 11.57 5.68 -13.40
CA ILE A 172 10.25 5.22 -13.83
C ILE A 172 10.25 3.77 -14.36
N VAL A 173 11.35 3.30 -14.94
CA VAL A 173 11.47 1.93 -15.50
C VAL A 173 11.57 0.90 -14.37
N ASN A 174 12.38 1.19 -13.35
CA ASN A 174 12.50 0.37 -12.15
C ASN A 174 11.21 0.40 -11.33
N ALA A 175 10.55 1.56 -11.22
CA ALA A 175 9.24 1.68 -10.58
C ALA A 175 8.21 0.80 -11.30
N MET A 176 8.23 0.76 -12.63
CA MET A 176 7.33 -0.08 -13.43
C MET A 176 7.56 -1.58 -13.26
N ARG A 177 8.81 -2.02 -13.06
CA ARG A 177 9.11 -3.42 -12.69
C ARG A 177 8.51 -3.80 -11.34
N LEU A 178 8.44 -2.83 -10.42
CA LEU A 178 7.87 -3.02 -9.08
C LEU A 178 6.34 -2.96 -9.07
N VAL A 179 5.70 -2.18 -9.95
CA VAL A 179 4.23 -1.99 -10.05
C VAL A 179 3.45 -3.27 -10.35
N ASN A 180 4.12 -4.40 -10.55
CA ASN A 180 3.49 -5.70 -10.72
C ASN A 180 2.91 -6.32 -9.43
N ILE A 181 2.24 -5.50 -8.60
CA ILE A 181 1.43 -5.96 -7.47
C ILE A 181 0.41 -7.00 -7.92
N SER A 182 -0.17 -6.85 -9.12
CA SER A 182 -1.11 -7.84 -9.67
C SER A 182 -0.50 -9.23 -9.66
N ASN A 183 0.78 -9.38 -10.05
CA ASN A 183 1.41 -10.69 -10.02
C ASN A 183 1.72 -11.14 -8.60
N ARG A 184 2.12 -10.25 -7.68
CA ARG A 184 2.35 -10.62 -6.27
C ARG A 184 1.07 -11.04 -5.54
N LEU A 185 -0.04 -10.35 -5.77
CA LEU A 185 -1.34 -10.72 -5.22
C LEU A 185 -1.93 -11.97 -5.88
N LYS A 186 -1.69 -12.17 -7.19
CA LYS A 186 -2.03 -13.44 -7.86
C LYS A 186 -1.23 -14.61 -7.30
N ASP A 187 0.07 -14.41 -7.11
CA ASP A 187 0.96 -15.39 -6.50
C ASP A 187 0.51 -15.71 -5.07
N MET A 188 0.19 -14.69 -4.27
CA MET A 188 -0.41 -14.88 -2.94
C MET A 188 -1.68 -15.73 -3.01
N ARG A 189 -2.60 -15.41 -3.93
CA ARG A 189 -3.84 -16.16 -4.11
C ARG A 189 -3.62 -17.62 -4.51
N GLU A 190 -2.60 -17.90 -5.31
CA GLU A 190 -2.36 -19.23 -5.89
C GLU A 190 -1.49 -20.11 -4.99
N ASN A 191 -0.55 -19.51 -4.23
CA ASN A 191 0.52 -20.25 -3.56
C ASN A 191 0.64 -19.98 -2.06
N CYS A 192 -0.01 -18.95 -1.49
CA CYS A 192 0.19 -18.57 -0.08
C CYS A 192 -0.91 -19.03 0.89
N TRP A 193 -1.86 -19.88 0.46
CA TRP A 193 -2.91 -20.39 1.36
C TRP A 193 -2.33 -21.16 2.55
N ASP A 194 -1.46 -22.15 2.29
CA ASP A 194 -0.87 -22.98 3.35
C ASP A 194 0.02 -22.16 4.28
N SER A 195 0.82 -21.24 3.70
CA SER A 195 1.64 -20.31 4.49
C SER A 195 0.80 -19.42 5.40
N LEU A 196 -0.38 -18.97 4.96
CA LEU A 196 -1.28 -18.20 5.80
C LEU A 196 -1.84 -19.06 6.94
N LEU A 197 -2.20 -20.32 6.67
CA LEU A 197 -2.66 -21.25 7.71
C LEU A 197 -1.58 -21.55 8.75
N ASP A 198 -0.33 -21.72 8.31
CA ASP A 198 0.82 -21.91 9.21
C ASP A 198 0.98 -20.73 10.16
N GLU A 199 0.76 -19.50 9.70
CA GLU A 199 0.83 -18.34 10.58
C GLU A 199 -0.36 -18.20 11.53
N VAL A 200 -1.53 -18.70 11.14
CA VAL A 200 -2.69 -18.76 12.04
C VAL A 200 -2.45 -19.78 13.18
N SER A 201 -1.38 -20.58 13.13
CA SER A 201 -0.87 -21.31 14.31
C SER A 201 -0.53 -20.39 15.49
N PHE A 202 -0.40 -19.07 15.26
CA PHE A 202 -0.43 -18.02 16.28
C PHE A 202 -1.53 -18.27 17.31
N CYS A 203 -2.72 -18.73 16.90
CA CYS A 203 -3.81 -19.09 17.80
C CYS A 203 -3.36 -20.08 18.90
N ASN A 204 -2.53 -21.07 18.59
CA ASN A 204 -2.04 -22.04 19.57
C ASN A 204 -1.15 -21.35 20.63
N GLU A 205 -0.27 -20.46 20.20
CA GLU A 205 0.61 -19.69 21.11
C GLU A 205 -0.20 -18.78 22.05
N GLN A 206 -1.34 -18.29 21.56
CA GLN A 206 -2.25 -17.40 22.29
C GLN A 206 -3.34 -18.14 23.09
N ASN A 207 -3.36 -19.48 23.07
CA ASN A 207 -4.44 -20.32 23.61
C ASN A 207 -5.84 -19.97 23.05
N ILE A 208 -5.91 -19.54 21.80
CA ILE A 208 -7.14 -19.31 21.04
C ILE A 208 -7.60 -20.63 20.43
N ILE A 209 -8.90 -20.92 20.50
CA ILE A 209 -9.49 -22.13 19.93
C ILE A 209 -9.35 -22.08 18.41
N VAL A 210 -8.57 -23.01 17.86
CA VAL A 210 -8.42 -23.20 16.41
C VAL A 210 -9.60 -24.00 15.87
N LEU A 211 -10.19 -23.53 14.79
CA LEU A 211 -11.22 -24.29 14.07
C LEU A 211 -10.59 -25.47 13.33
N ASN A 212 -11.22 -26.64 13.46
CA ASN A 212 -10.85 -27.78 12.62
C ASN A 212 -11.28 -27.50 11.17
N MET A 213 -10.32 -27.52 10.25
CA MET A 213 -10.54 -27.18 8.84
C MET A 213 -11.42 -28.20 8.10
N ASP A 214 -11.43 -29.45 8.57
CA ASP A 214 -12.25 -30.54 8.01
C ASP A 214 -13.70 -30.53 8.51
N ASP A 215 -13.98 -29.81 9.59
CA ASP A 215 -15.32 -29.73 10.14
C ASP A 215 -16.25 -28.95 9.20
N MET A 216 -17.54 -29.28 9.30
CA MET A 216 -18.59 -28.58 8.60
C MET A 216 -18.67 -27.14 9.08
N TRP A 217 -18.64 -26.20 8.14
CA TRP A 217 -18.81 -24.80 8.45
C TRP A 217 -20.23 -24.52 8.94
N VAL A 218 -20.32 -23.82 10.07
CA VAL A 218 -21.60 -23.41 10.67
C VAL A 218 -21.67 -21.89 10.70
N PRO A 219 -22.62 -21.27 9.97
CA PRO A 219 -22.78 -19.83 10.01
C PRO A 219 -23.20 -19.37 11.42
N GLN A 220 -22.38 -18.51 12.03
CA GLN A 220 -22.67 -17.93 13.32
C GLN A 220 -23.85 -16.94 13.20
N GLY A 221 -24.85 -17.07 14.08
CA GLY A 221 -26.01 -16.16 14.14
C GLY A 221 -27.01 -16.24 12.95
N ARG A 222 -26.83 -17.15 11.99
CA ARG A 222 -27.79 -17.36 10.88
C ARG A 222 -28.45 -18.73 10.93
N SER A 223 -29.59 -18.86 10.23
CA SER A 223 -30.34 -20.11 10.14
C SER A 223 -29.51 -21.21 9.47
N ARG A 224 -29.40 -22.37 10.15
CA ARG A 224 -28.78 -23.61 9.63
C ARG A 224 -29.42 -24.15 8.34
N ARG A 225 -30.57 -23.60 7.92
CA ARG A 225 -31.32 -24.04 6.73
C ARG A 225 -30.67 -23.66 5.39
N ARG A 226 -29.61 -22.83 5.39
CA ARG A 226 -28.88 -22.40 4.17
C ARG A 226 -27.47 -22.99 4.04
N VAL A 227 -27.14 -24.01 4.82
CA VAL A 227 -25.80 -24.62 4.79
C VAL A 227 -25.75 -25.58 3.59
N GLN A 228 -25.08 -25.16 2.51
CA GLN A 228 -24.48 -26.10 1.56
C GLN A 228 -23.34 -26.79 2.31
N GLY A 229 -23.13 -28.09 2.10
CA GLY A 229 -22.19 -28.90 2.90
C GLY A 229 -20.72 -28.52 2.71
N LEU A 230 -20.34 -27.34 3.16
CA LEU A 230 -19.05 -26.71 3.01
C LEU A 230 -18.22 -26.95 4.27
N THR A 231 -16.96 -27.33 4.11
CA THR A 231 -16.01 -27.41 5.22
C THR A 231 -15.54 -26.01 5.63
N ASN A 232 -14.99 -25.87 6.83
CA ASN A 232 -14.34 -24.64 7.27
C ASN A 232 -13.24 -24.22 6.30
N SER A 233 -12.40 -25.16 5.84
CA SER A 233 -11.36 -24.87 4.84
C SER A 233 -11.93 -24.22 3.58
N ASN A 234 -12.99 -24.80 3.03
CA ASN A 234 -13.62 -24.28 1.81
C ASN A 234 -14.24 -22.90 2.05
N TYR A 235 -14.84 -22.68 3.21
CA TYR A 235 -15.37 -21.37 3.58
C TYR A 235 -14.27 -20.31 3.64
N TYR A 236 -13.25 -20.50 4.46
CA TYR A 236 -12.18 -19.49 4.60
C TYR A 236 -11.39 -19.32 3.31
N TYR A 237 -11.14 -20.37 2.55
CA TYR A 237 -10.44 -20.27 1.27
C TYR A 237 -11.25 -19.47 0.24
N ILE A 238 -12.52 -19.82 0.02
CA ILE A 238 -13.33 -19.21 -1.05
C ILE A 238 -13.91 -17.87 -0.61
N GLU A 239 -14.66 -17.87 0.51
CA GLU A 239 -15.45 -16.73 0.94
C GLU A 239 -14.60 -15.62 1.56
N VAL A 240 -13.44 -15.94 2.14
CA VAL A 240 -12.58 -14.94 2.80
C VAL A 240 -11.31 -14.69 2.01
N PHE A 241 -10.40 -15.66 1.94
CA PHE A 241 -9.08 -15.51 1.34
C PHE A 241 -9.15 -15.10 -0.14
N TYR A 242 -9.82 -15.92 -0.96
CA TYR A 242 -9.92 -15.69 -2.40
C TYR A 242 -10.70 -14.41 -2.70
N THR A 243 -11.84 -14.22 -2.03
CA THR A 243 -12.71 -13.06 -2.26
C THR A 243 -12.01 -11.74 -1.90
N VAL A 244 -11.32 -11.68 -0.76
CA VAL A 244 -10.57 -10.48 -0.37
C VAL A 244 -9.46 -10.20 -1.37
N ILE A 245 -8.62 -11.17 -1.72
CA ILE A 245 -7.53 -10.94 -2.69
C ILE A 245 -8.08 -10.55 -4.07
N TRP A 246 -9.18 -11.18 -4.50
CA TRP A 246 -9.84 -10.87 -5.76
C TRP A 246 -10.33 -9.42 -5.84
N GLN A 247 -11.00 -8.92 -4.81
CA GLN A 247 -11.47 -7.52 -4.75
C GLN A 247 -10.31 -6.52 -4.91
N LEU A 248 -9.12 -6.89 -4.43
CA LEU A 248 -7.92 -6.05 -4.52
C LEU A 248 -7.25 -6.15 -5.88
N LEU A 249 -7.28 -7.34 -6.50
CA LEU A 249 -6.84 -7.53 -7.88
C LEU A 249 -7.72 -6.76 -8.88
N GLU A 250 -9.04 -6.77 -8.69
CA GLU A 250 -10.01 -6.03 -9.52
C GLU A 250 -9.70 -4.53 -9.49
N LEU A 251 -9.46 -4.01 -8.29
CA LEU A 251 -9.03 -2.63 -8.13
C LEU A 251 -7.73 -2.33 -8.90
N ASN A 252 -6.75 -3.22 -8.82
CA ASN A 252 -5.48 -3.00 -9.53
C ASN A 252 -5.63 -3.06 -11.05
N TYR A 253 -6.57 -3.85 -11.59
CA TYR A 253 -6.85 -3.88 -13.03
C TYR A 253 -7.30 -2.49 -13.53
N HIS A 254 -8.16 -1.80 -12.78
CA HIS A 254 -8.62 -0.46 -13.10
C HIS A 254 -7.51 0.61 -13.01
N PHE A 255 -6.52 0.42 -12.14
CA PHE A 255 -5.41 1.36 -12.00
C PHE A 255 -4.25 1.08 -12.95
N THR A 256 -4.09 -0.15 -13.45
CA THR A 256 -2.91 -0.54 -14.23
C THR A 256 -3.04 -0.20 -15.70
N GLU A 257 -4.03 -0.66 -16.46
CA GLU A 257 -3.95 -0.64 -17.94
C GLU A 257 -3.61 0.73 -18.56
N VAL A 258 -4.30 1.79 -18.14
CA VAL A 258 -4.11 3.15 -18.67
C VAL A 258 -2.84 3.80 -18.12
N ASN A 259 -2.59 3.68 -16.82
CA ASN A 259 -1.44 4.31 -16.17
C ASN A 259 -0.13 3.59 -16.50
N THR A 260 -0.12 2.25 -16.58
CA THR A 260 1.05 1.49 -16.98
C THR A 260 1.42 1.79 -18.42
N LYS A 261 0.44 1.90 -19.33
CA LYS A 261 0.73 2.27 -20.72
C LYS A 261 1.30 3.68 -20.81
N LEU A 262 0.71 4.64 -20.09
CA LEU A 262 1.21 6.02 -20.05
C LEU A 262 2.63 6.11 -19.46
N LEU A 263 2.92 5.40 -18.37
CA LEU A 263 4.24 5.38 -17.72
C LEU A 263 5.30 4.63 -18.56
N LEU A 264 4.94 3.53 -19.23
CA LEU A 264 5.81 2.83 -20.18
C LEU A 264 6.16 3.73 -21.38
N CYS A 265 5.17 4.45 -21.90
CA CYS A 265 5.41 5.41 -22.97
C CYS A 265 6.30 6.58 -22.51
N MET A 266 6.15 7.05 -21.26
CA MET A 266 7.04 8.06 -20.67
C MET A 266 8.47 7.56 -20.47
N ALA A 267 8.66 6.27 -20.13
CA ALA A 267 9.97 5.67 -19.95
C ALA A 267 10.86 5.71 -21.21
N CYS A 268 10.27 5.92 -22.38
CA CYS A 268 11.00 6.12 -23.64
C CYS A 268 11.77 7.44 -23.69
N LEU A 269 11.48 8.40 -22.78
CA LEU A 269 12.21 9.66 -22.63
C LEU A 269 13.37 9.57 -21.62
N ASN A 270 13.61 8.41 -21.02
CA ASN A 270 14.67 8.24 -20.04
C ASN A 270 16.05 8.30 -20.71
N PRO A 271 16.94 9.26 -20.33
CA PRO A 271 18.26 9.39 -20.94
C PRO A 271 19.25 8.30 -20.50
N ILE A 272 18.94 7.52 -19.44
CA ILE A 272 19.81 6.46 -18.93
C ILE A 272 20.25 5.51 -20.04
N ASN A 273 21.55 5.17 -20.03
CA ASN A 273 22.20 4.29 -21.00
C ASN A 273 22.01 4.71 -22.47
N HIS A 274 22.00 6.02 -22.76
CA HIS A 274 21.79 6.52 -24.12
C HIS A 274 20.42 6.11 -24.69
N PHE A 275 19.34 6.35 -23.94
CA PHE A 275 17.98 6.15 -24.45
C PHE A 275 17.69 4.70 -24.90
N LEU A 276 18.17 3.68 -24.18
CA LEU A 276 17.93 2.26 -24.53
C LEU A 276 16.45 1.91 -24.74
N THR A 277 15.55 2.57 -24.01
CA THR A 277 14.11 2.33 -24.04
C THR A 277 13.38 3.18 -25.08
N PHE A 278 14.08 3.94 -25.92
CA PHE A 278 13.46 4.86 -26.86
C PHE A 278 12.66 4.12 -27.94
N ASN A 279 11.36 4.38 -27.96
CA ASN A 279 10.47 3.89 -28.99
C ASN A 279 9.58 5.03 -29.49
N THR A 280 9.69 5.33 -30.79
CA THR A 280 8.88 6.38 -31.43
C THR A 280 7.38 6.12 -31.36
N GLU A 281 6.94 4.86 -31.45
CA GLU A 281 5.51 4.53 -31.43
C GLU A 281 4.91 4.67 -30.04
N ASP A 282 5.70 4.34 -29.01
CA ASP A 282 5.31 4.52 -27.62
C ASP A 282 5.26 6.01 -27.27
N LEU A 283 6.21 6.83 -27.74
CA LEU A 283 6.16 8.29 -27.53
C LEU A 283 5.01 8.99 -28.26
N VAL A 284 4.66 8.53 -29.47
CA VAL A 284 3.44 9.00 -30.13
C VAL A 284 2.19 8.53 -29.38
N SER A 285 2.22 7.34 -28.80
CA SER A 285 1.14 6.86 -27.92
C SER A 285 1.06 7.67 -26.62
N PHE A 286 2.19 8.15 -26.08
CA PHE A 286 2.21 9.10 -24.96
C PHE A 286 1.46 10.39 -25.31
N ALA A 287 1.76 10.97 -26.48
CA ALA A 287 1.10 12.18 -26.97
C ALA A 287 -0.42 12.01 -27.16
N LYS A 288 -0.87 10.81 -27.57
CA LYS A 288 -2.31 10.49 -27.69
C LYS A 288 -3.07 10.51 -26.37
N PHE A 289 -2.40 10.42 -25.22
CA PHE A 289 -3.07 10.62 -23.94
C PHE A 289 -3.42 12.09 -23.70
N TYR A 290 -2.76 13.04 -24.38
CA TYR A 290 -2.95 14.48 -24.21
C TYR A 290 -3.57 15.11 -25.47
N LEU A 291 -4.75 14.63 -25.88
CA LEU A 291 -5.43 15.06 -27.12
C LEU A 291 -5.77 16.56 -27.17
N ASN A 292 -5.76 17.26 -26.04
CA ASN A 292 -5.96 18.71 -26.00
C ASN A 292 -4.66 19.49 -26.25
N ASP A 293 -3.48 18.86 -26.05
CA ASP A 293 -2.17 19.48 -26.24
C ASP A 293 -1.53 19.09 -27.59
N PHE A 294 -2.03 18.04 -28.24
CA PHE A 294 -1.58 17.57 -29.55
C PHE A 294 -2.74 17.41 -30.53
N SER A 295 -2.71 18.14 -31.64
CA SER A 295 -3.63 17.91 -32.76
C SER A 295 -3.26 16.65 -33.55
N THR A 296 -4.15 16.19 -34.43
CA THR A 296 -3.86 15.06 -35.34
C THR A 296 -2.68 15.35 -36.27
N ALA A 297 -2.50 16.61 -36.68
CA ALA A 297 -1.35 17.05 -37.47
C ALA A 297 -0.06 17.02 -36.64
N ASP A 298 -0.12 17.46 -35.37
CA ASP A 298 1.03 17.43 -34.47
C ASP A 298 1.51 16.01 -34.19
N LEU A 299 0.61 15.02 -34.11
CA LEU A 299 0.99 13.62 -33.94
C LEU A 299 1.77 13.06 -35.14
N MET A 300 1.42 13.50 -36.36
CA MET A 300 2.15 13.12 -37.58
C MET A 300 3.53 13.77 -37.60
N GLU A 301 3.61 15.06 -37.25
CA GLU A 301 4.86 15.81 -37.23
C GLU A 301 5.79 15.35 -36.10
N LEU A 302 5.24 15.03 -34.94
CA LEU A 302 5.96 14.47 -33.79
C LEU A 302 6.72 13.20 -34.18
N LYS A 303 6.10 12.30 -34.96
CA LYS A 303 6.76 11.07 -35.42
C LYS A 303 8.01 11.36 -36.27
N ASN A 304 7.99 12.44 -37.05
CA ASN A 304 9.13 12.87 -37.85
C ASN A 304 10.19 13.56 -36.98
N GLN A 305 9.78 14.48 -36.11
CA GLN A 305 10.69 15.16 -35.19
C GLN A 305 11.44 14.18 -34.28
N LEU A 306 10.77 13.16 -33.74
CA LEU A 306 11.39 12.16 -32.86
C LEU A 306 12.52 11.38 -33.53
N LYS A 307 12.41 11.09 -34.84
CA LYS A 307 13.45 10.38 -35.60
C LYS A 307 14.70 11.23 -35.80
N ILE A 308 14.54 12.52 -36.05
CA ILE A 308 15.66 13.45 -36.23
C ILE A 308 16.29 13.77 -34.87
N TYR A 309 15.44 14.02 -33.88
CA TYR A 309 15.82 14.30 -32.50
C TYR A 309 16.75 13.26 -31.92
N ILE A 310 16.43 11.97 -32.04
CA ILE A 310 17.25 10.93 -31.40
C ILE A 310 18.65 10.87 -32.00
N ILE A 311 18.78 11.06 -33.33
CA ILE A 311 20.07 11.07 -34.03
C ILE A 311 20.91 12.27 -33.57
N ASP A 312 20.30 13.45 -33.49
CA ASP A 312 20.96 14.69 -33.06
C ASP A 312 21.39 14.65 -31.58
N ILE A 313 20.57 14.06 -30.69
CA ILE A 313 20.93 13.89 -29.27
C ILE A 313 22.06 12.85 -29.10
N HIS A 314 22.05 11.75 -29.84
CA HIS A 314 23.12 10.74 -29.78
C HIS A 314 24.47 11.24 -30.34
N SER A 315 24.43 12.20 -31.25
CA SER A 315 25.64 12.77 -31.87
C SER A 315 26.34 13.81 -30.98
N ASP A 316 25.67 14.26 -29.92
CA ASP A 316 26.14 15.35 -29.06
C ASP A 316 26.66 14.81 -27.72
N ILE A 317 27.97 14.89 -27.53
CA ILE A 317 28.72 14.33 -26.38
C ILE A 317 28.22 14.92 -25.05
N GLU A 318 27.63 16.12 -25.05
CA GLU A 318 27.13 16.72 -23.81
C GLU A 318 25.87 16.03 -23.25
N PHE A 319 25.27 15.10 -24.00
CA PHE A 319 24.11 14.33 -23.55
C PHE A 319 24.44 12.89 -23.12
N THR A 320 25.69 12.43 -23.24
CA THR A 320 26.07 11.02 -22.98
C THR A 320 26.13 10.65 -21.50
N GLU A 321 26.34 11.62 -20.59
CA GLU A 321 26.49 11.37 -19.14
C GLU A 321 25.26 11.77 -18.30
N VAL A 322 24.15 12.14 -18.93
CA VAL A 322 22.95 12.61 -18.20
C VAL A 322 22.07 11.43 -17.81
N ASN A 323 21.94 11.17 -16.51
CA ASN A 323 21.11 10.08 -15.98
C ASN A 323 19.77 10.56 -15.41
N ASP A 324 19.58 11.86 -15.22
CA ASP A 324 18.34 12.45 -14.71
C ASP A 324 17.57 13.20 -15.81
N ILE A 325 16.25 12.94 -15.91
CA ILE A 325 15.39 13.57 -16.92
C ILE A 325 15.22 15.08 -16.69
N GLY A 326 15.31 15.54 -15.45
CA GLY A 326 15.27 16.96 -15.08
C GLY A 326 16.52 17.71 -15.55
N GLU A 327 17.69 17.15 -15.27
CA GLU A 327 18.96 17.67 -15.78
C GLU A 327 19.00 17.64 -17.31
N PHE A 328 18.51 16.57 -17.93
CA PHE A 328 18.42 16.44 -19.38
C PHE A 328 17.57 17.55 -20.02
N ALA A 329 16.39 17.83 -19.46
CA ALA A 329 15.53 18.90 -19.93
C ALA A 329 16.16 20.29 -19.80
N LYS A 330 16.94 20.50 -18.74
CA LYS A 330 17.69 21.74 -18.54
C LYS A 330 18.73 21.93 -19.64
N ARG A 331 19.50 20.89 -19.96
CA ARG A 331 20.52 20.93 -21.03
C ARG A 331 19.90 21.14 -22.42
N ILE A 332 18.76 20.52 -22.73
CA ILE A 332 18.03 20.79 -23.98
C ILE A 332 17.69 22.27 -24.14
N LYS A 333 17.23 22.90 -23.06
CA LYS A 333 16.87 24.32 -23.05
C LYS A 333 18.11 25.22 -23.19
N GLU A 334 19.19 24.90 -22.49
CA GLU A 334 20.45 25.66 -22.55
C GLU A 334 21.04 25.65 -23.97
N LYS A 335 20.92 24.54 -24.70
CA LYS A 335 21.38 24.40 -26.09
C LYS A 335 20.40 24.96 -27.12
N ASN A 336 19.28 25.56 -26.71
CA ASN A 336 18.18 26.00 -27.58
C ASN A 336 17.59 24.87 -28.45
N LYS A 337 17.83 23.59 -28.11
CA LYS A 337 17.24 22.44 -28.84
C LYS A 337 15.73 22.34 -28.59
N ASP A 338 15.21 22.99 -27.54
CA ASP A 338 13.79 23.15 -27.27
C ASP A 338 13.02 23.88 -28.37
N LYS A 339 13.67 24.83 -29.06
CA LYS A 339 13.08 25.58 -30.18
C LYS A 339 13.06 24.78 -31.48
N VAL A 340 14.01 23.86 -31.64
CA VAL A 340 14.14 22.99 -32.82
C VAL A 340 13.17 21.82 -32.74
N TYR A 341 13.06 21.19 -31.57
CA TYR A 341 12.20 20.03 -31.33
C TYR A 341 11.05 20.38 -30.37
N GLN A 342 10.20 21.32 -30.79
CA GLN A 342 9.15 21.89 -29.92
C GLN A 342 8.18 20.81 -29.40
N LEU A 343 7.76 19.87 -30.26
CA LEU A 343 6.81 18.81 -29.88
C LEU A 343 7.46 17.79 -28.94
N VAL A 344 8.73 17.46 -29.16
CA VAL A 344 9.49 16.57 -28.29
C VAL A 344 9.73 17.20 -26.92
N TYR A 345 10.06 18.49 -26.89
CA TYR A 345 10.23 19.23 -25.64
C TYR A 345 8.91 19.43 -24.89
N MET A 346 7.77 19.53 -25.58
CA MET A 346 6.44 19.47 -24.95
C MET A 346 6.19 18.11 -24.28
N LEU A 347 6.51 16.99 -24.93
CA LEU A 347 6.44 15.67 -24.27
C LEU A 347 7.37 15.59 -23.05
N LEU A 348 8.58 16.15 -23.15
CA LEU A 348 9.54 16.19 -22.05
C LEU A 348 9.00 16.98 -20.86
N LYS A 349 8.36 18.14 -21.11
CA LYS A 349 7.68 18.92 -20.07
C LYS A 349 6.54 18.14 -19.43
N LEU A 350 5.69 17.48 -20.23
CA LEU A 350 4.60 16.66 -19.72
C LEU A 350 5.12 15.52 -18.82
N ALA A 351 6.19 14.85 -19.25
CA ALA A 351 6.88 13.82 -18.48
C ALA A 351 7.46 14.35 -17.16
N LEU A 352 8.11 15.51 -17.20
CA LEU A 352 8.62 16.18 -15.99
C LEU A 352 7.50 16.54 -15.03
N VAL A 353 6.42 17.13 -15.52
CA VAL A 353 5.25 17.45 -14.72
C VAL A 353 4.70 16.19 -14.06
N LEU A 354 4.58 15.08 -14.78
CA LEU A 354 4.15 13.79 -14.25
C LEU A 354 5.07 13.26 -13.12
N SER A 355 6.39 13.28 -13.33
CA SER A 355 7.40 12.85 -12.34
C SER A 355 7.40 13.75 -11.09
N VAL A 356 7.13 15.04 -11.25
CA VAL A 356 7.05 16.00 -10.16
C VAL A 356 5.75 15.80 -9.37
N TYR A 357 4.61 15.55 -10.01
CA TYR A 357 3.36 15.27 -9.29
C TYR A 357 3.39 13.96 -8.50
N THR A 358 4.05 12.93 -9.00
CA THR A 358 4.25 11.66 -8.26
C THR A 358 5.11 11.87 -7.00
N ALA A 359 6.22 12.61 -7.11
CA ALA A 359 7.16 12.81 -5.98
C ALA A 359 6.79 13.97 -5.03
N THR A 360 6.08 15.00 -5.49
CA THR A 360 5.89 16.27 -4.74
C THR A 360 4.58 16.33 -3.98
N VAL A 361 3.52 15.71 -4.51
CA VAL A 361 2.23 15.64 -3.81
C VAL A 361 2.40 14.88 -2.49
N GLU A 362 3.08 13.73 -2.47
CA GLU A 362 3.34 13.01 -1.22
C GLU A 362 4.39 13.68 -0.30
N ARG A 363 5.41 14.38 -0.84
CA ARG A 363 6.37 15.14 -0.02
C ARG A 363 5.71 16.31 0.71
N ALA A 364 4.83 17.06 0.03
CA ALA A 364 4.05 18.13 0.65
C ALA A 364 3.14 17.57 1.75
N PHE A 365 2.49 16.42 1.51
CA PHE A 365 1.66 15.76 2.51
C PHE A 365 2.44 15.15 3.69
N SER A 366 3.69 14.72 3.48
CA SER A 366 4.59 14.26 4.54
C SER A 366 5.15 15.42 5.37
N ALA A 367 5.52 16.52 4.73
CA ALA A 367 5.97 17.74 5.40
C ALA A 367 4.85 18.41 6.21
N MET A 368 3.62 18.43 5.71
CA MET A 368 2.45 18.92 6.45
C MET A 368 2.15 18.11 7.72
N THR A 369 2.63 16.86 7.81
CA THR A 369 2.47 16.04 9.03
C THR A 369 3.48 16.41 10.12
N ILE A 370 4.62 17.02 9.75
CA ILE A 370 5.67 17.46 10.69
C ILE A 370 5.34 18.84 11.29
N VAL A 371 4.54 19.65 10.58
CA VAL A 371 4.13 20.99 11.02
C VAL A 371 2.85 20.99 11.87
N THR A 372 2.19 19.83 12.02
CA THR A 372 0.97 19.67 12.84
C THR A 372 1.15 18.85 14.12
N THR A 373 2.40 18.53 14.48
CA THR A 373 2.82 18.16 15.85
C THR A 373 3.42 19.37 16.53
#